data_AF-A0A8S2Y3S9-F1
#
_entry.id   AF-A0A8S2Y3S9-F1
#
_cell.length_a   1.000
_cell.length_b   1.000
_cell.length_c   1.000
_cell.angle_alpha   90.00
_cell.angle_beta   90.00
_cell.angle_gamma   90.00
#
_symmetry.space_group_name_H-M   'P 1'
#
loop_
_entity.id
_entity.type
_entity.pdbx_description
1 polymer ?
#
loop_
_entity_poly.entity_id
_entity_poly.type
_entity_poly.pdbx_seq_one_letter_code
_entity_poly.pdbx_strand_id
1 'polypeptide(L)'
;MQQKSVNSFVVREFSRYAAELIDELALDSRNIDFMKSPADAFWNITPWDLVKRNNCKSIFSSRVVHETCSKLWFHDFEKDDEYIHGRLILTTVLFPLAPLLILLNLIPFRRKELKWSGKIKSFYQAPIVVFYNNYLFSVWCLMVFGYVLLAGYYPLNIYGQRRGTSTNLKISRSEILLHFWIWGIIFEEILEVSNCCCAQARLFHGSFKDYFRQKWNVLDCVAILCYLIGFFTRFKVSEPVFMTS
;
A
#
# COMPACT_ATOMS: atom_id res chain seq x y z
N MET A 1 -29.05 -20.76 -23.10
CA MET A 1 -27.59 -20.49 -23.17
C MET A 1 -27.23 -19.36 -24.14
N GLN A 2 -27.92 -19.20 -25.29
CA GLN A 2 -27.61 -18.14 -26.27
C GLN A 2 -27.70 -16.70 -25.74
N GLN A 3 -28.67 -16.37 -24.87
CA GLN A 3 -28.87 -15.00 -24.38
C GLN A 3 -27.71 -14.46 -23.50
N LYS A 4 -27.03 -15.34 -22.74
CA LYS A 4 -25.80 -14.94 -22.00
C LYS A 4 -24.64 -14.62 -22.95
N SER A 5 -24.55 -15.30 -24.09
CA SER A 5 -23.48 -15.06 -25.08
C SER A 5 -23.68 -13.74 -25.82
N VAL A 6 -24.91 -13.41 -26.20
CA VAL A 6 -25.24 -12.15 -26.90
C VAL A 6 -24.98 -10.94 -25.99
N ASN A 7 -25.39 -11.01 -24.72
CA ASN A 7 -25.09 -9.94 -23.76
C ASN A 7 -23.58 -9.75 -23.54
N SER A 8 -22.81 -10.84 -23.52
CA SER A 8 -21.34 -10.74 -23.38
C SER A 8 -20.68 -10.10 -24.60
N PHE A 9 -21.22 -10.33 -25.79
CA PHE A 9 -20.73 -9.71 -27.02
C PHE A 9 -21.01 -8.20 -27.04
N VAL A 10 -22.25 -7.81 -26.76
CA VAL A 10 -22.66 -6.39 -26.72
C VAL A 10 -21.85 -5.61 -25.70
N VAL A 11 -21.65 -6.15 -24.48
CA VAL A 11 -20.84 -5.50 -23.44
C VAL A 11 -19.38 -5.33 -23.89
N ARG A 12 -18.81 -6.33 -24.55
CA ARG A 12 -17.44 -6.25 -25.08
C ARG A 12 -17.33 -5.19 -26.16
N GLU A 13 -18.34 -5.08 -27.02
CA GLU A 13 -18.37 -4.12 -28.12
C GLU A 13 -18.48 -2.68 -27.63
N PHE A 14 -19.37 -2.42 -26.66
CA PHE A 14 -19.44 -1.12 -26.00
C PHE A 14 -18.13 -0.77 -25.28
N SER A 15 -17.49 -1.74 -24.62
CA SER A 15 -16.22 -1.51 -23.93
C SER A 15 -15.07 -1.23 -24.92
N ARG A 16 -15.14 -1.76 -26.14
CA ARG A 16 -14.19 -1.48 -27.22
C ARG A 16 -14.41 -0.08 -27.77
N TYR A 17 -15.66 0.25 -28.13
CA TYR A 17 -16.02 1.58 -28.62
C TYR A 17 -15.66 2.68 -27.62
N ALA A 18 -15.91 2.46 -26.32
CA ALA A 18 -15.52 3.41 -25.28
C ALA A 18 -14.00 3.60 -25.20
N ALA A 19 -13.20 2.54 -25.39
CA ALA A 19 -11.75 2.65 -25.38
C ALA A 19 -11.24 3.44 -26.60
N GLU A 20 -11.79 3.17 -27.79
CA GLU A 20 -11.48 3.89 -29.03
C GLU A 20 -11.84 5.38 -28.89
N LEU A 21 -13.02 5.70 -28.35
CA LEU A 21 -13.43 7.08 -28.11
C LEU A 21 -12.53 7.80 -27.11
N ILE A 22 -12.07 7.12 -26.05
CA ILE A 22 -11.11 7.70 -25.09
C ILE A 22 -9.79 8.02 -25.79
N ASP A 23 -9.30 7.11 -26.63
CA ASP A 23 -8.07 7.32 -27.39
C ASP A 23 -8.22 8.50 -28.36
N GLU A 24 -9.36 8.61 -29.06
CA GLU A 24 -9.67 9.75 -29.94
C GLU A 24 -9.74 11.08 -29.19
N LEU A 25 -10.52 11.17 -28.11
CA LEU A 25 -10.65 12.39 -27.30
C LEU A 25 -9.32 12.82 -26.66
N ALA A 26 -8.45 11.86 -26.41
CA ALA A 26 -7.14 12.13 -25.86
C ALA A 26 -6.08 12.52 -26.91
N LEU A 27 -6.33 12.33 -28.21
CA LEU A 27 -5.46 12.89 -29.24
C LEU A 27 -5.43 14.42 -29.17
N ASP A 28 -6.58 15.03 -28.88
CA ASP A 28 -6.72 16.50 -28.85
C ASP A 28 -6.06 17.15 -27.62
N SER A 29 -6.09 16.50 -26.46
CA SER A 29 -5.64 17.08 -25.19
C SER A 29 -4.46 16.37 -24.53
N ARG A 30 -4.09 15.17 -25.00
CA ARG A 30 -3.10 14.25 -24.40
C ARG A 30 -3.27 14.02 -22.89
N ASN A 31 -4.49 14.20 -22.39
CA ASN A 31 -4.84 14.07 -20.99
C ASN A 31 -6.28 13.55 -20.83
N ILE A 32 -6.51 12.70 -19.84
CA ILE A 32 -7.81 12.08 -19.56
C ILE A 32 -8.41 12.64 -18.27
N ASP A 33 -8.20 13.93 -18.00
CA ASP A 33 -8.74 14.57 -16.80
C ASP A 33 -10.27 14.53 -16.76
N PHE A 34 -10.95 14.46 -17.93
CA PHE A 34 -12.39 14.24 -18.00
C PHE A 34 -12.82 12.93 -17.31
N MET A 35 -11.96 11.91 -17.24
CA MET A 35 -12.25 10.65 -16.55
C MET A 35 -12.33 10.83 -15.02
N LYS A 36 -11.77 11.92 -14.48
CA LYS A 36 -11.78 12.25 -13.05
C LYS A 36 -12.97 13.15 -12.67
N SER A 37 -13.59 13.78 -13.65
CA SER A 37 -14.75 14.64 -13.41
C SER A 37 -15.99 13.79 -13.13
N PRO A 38 -16.72 14.06 -12.04
CA PRO A 38 -18.00 13.38 -11.80
C PRO A 38 -18.99 13.77 -12.89
N ALA A 39 -19.77 12.81 -13.35
CA ALA A 39 -20.83 13.06 -14.32
C ALA A 39 -22.18 13.10 -13.60
N ASP A 40 -22.87 14.24 -13.68
CA ASP A 40 -24.20 14.43 -13.08
C ASP A 40 -25.21 13.39 -13.58
N ALA A 41 -25.09 13.02 -14.87
CA ALA A 41 -25.91 11.98 -15.51
C ALA A 41 -25.74 10.58 -14.90
N PHE A 42 -24.68 10.34 -14.12
CA PHE A 42 -24.35 9.04 -13.52
C PHE A 42 -24.21 9.15 -11.99
N TRP A 43 -25.09 9.89 -11.33
CA TRP A 43 -25.11 10.03 -9.85
C TRP A 43 -23.78 10.54 -9.28
N ASN A 44 -23.12 11.46 -9.98
CA ASN A 44 -21.82 12.02 -9.59
C ASN A 44 -20.69 10.98 -9.48
N ILE A 45 -20.82 9.85 -10.17
CA ILE A 45 -19.77 8.84 -10.26
C ILE A 45 -18.77 9.28 -11.34
N THR A 46 -17.47 9.08 -11.07
CA THR A 46 -16.44 9.36 -12.07
C THR A 46 -16.39 8.23 -13.10
N PRO A 47 -16.10 8.53 -14.38
CA PRO A 47 -15.84 7.49 -15.38
C PRO A 47 -14.80 6.45 -14.93
N TRP A 48 -13.78 6.88 -14.16
CA TRP A 48 -12.80 5.96 -13.56
C TRP A 48 -13.42 4.92 -12.64
N ASP A 49 -14.30 5.33 -11.74
CA ASP A 49 -14.96 4.42 -10.80
C ASP A 49 -15.84 3.41 -11.55
N LEU A 50 -16.52 3.86 -12.60
CA LEU A 50 -17.35 2.99 -13.44
C LEU A 50 -16.51 1.92 -14.15
N VAL A 51 -15.37 2.32 -14.73
CA VAL A 51 -14.43 1.43 -15.42
C VAL A 51 -13.81 0.42 -14.45
N LYS A 52 -13.42 0.87 -13.24
CA LYS A 52 -12.86 0.00 -12.20
C LYS A 52 -13.87 -1.01 -11.68
N ARG A 53 -15.12 -0.58 -11.39
CA ARG A 53 -16.20 -1.45 -10.89
C ARG A 53 -16.58 -2.55 -11.88
N ASN A 54 -16.60 -2.22 -13.17
CA ASN A 54 -16.99 -3.16 -14.22
C ASN A 54 -15.81 -3.96 -14.80
N ASN A 55 -14.58 -3.76 -14.31
CA ASN A 55 -13.38 -4.45 -14.77
C ASN A 55 -13.19 -4.39 -16.30
N CYS A 56 -13.40 -3.20 -16.88
CA CYS A 56 -13.34 -2.99 -18.33
C CYS A 56 -11.90 -3.06 -18.85
N LYS A 57 -11.41 -4.27 -19.09
CA LYS A 57 -10.01 -4.53 -19.50
C LYS A 57 -9.59 -3.79 -20.77
N SER A 58 -10.49 -3.60 -21.74
CA SER A 58 -10.21 -2.90 -23.00
C SER A 58 -9.81 -1.43 -22.77
N ILE A 59 -10.47 -0.76 -21.83
CA ILE A 59 -10.17 0.62 -21.47
C ILE A 59 -8.84 0.69 -20.73
N PHE A 60 -8.57 -0.26 -19.83
CA PHE A 60 -7.26 -0.31 -19.16
C PHE A 60 -6.10 -0.58 -20.11
N SER A 61 -6.34 -1.29 -21.22
CA SER A 61 -5.33 -1.53 -22.26
C SER A 61 -5.11 -0.35 -23.21
N SER A 62 -5.90 0.73 -23.12
CA SER A 62 -5.69 1.94 -23.93
C SER A 62 -4.31 2.53 -23.62
N ARG A 63 -3.60 2.92 -24.69
CA ARG A 63 -2.27 3.53 -24.58
C ARG A 63 -2.31 4.80 -23.76
N VAL A 64 -3.33 5.63 -23.95
CA VAL A 64 -3.50 6.91 -23.26
C VAL A 64 -3.72 6.69 -21.75
N VAL A 65 -4.53 5.70 -21.40
CA VAL A 65 -4.76 5.30 -20.02
C VAL A 65 -3.45 4.87 -19.36
N HIS A 66 -2.68 3.99 -20.02
CA HIS A 66 -1.36 3.58 -19.54
C HIS A 66 -0.39 4.76 -19.36
N GLU A 67 -0.30 5.67 -20.34
CA GLU A 67 0.55 6.85 -20.26
C GLU A 67 0.12 7.77 -19.09
N THR A 68 -1.17 7.93 -18.86
CA THR A 68 -1.69 8.76 -17.76
C THR A 68 -1.45 8.13 -16.40
N CYS A 69 -1.73 6.84 -16.25
CA CYS A 69 -1.40 6.10 -15.02
C CYS A 69 0.11 6.16 -14.75
N SER A 70 0.95 6.06 -15.78
CA SER A 70 2.39 6.21 -15.65
C SER A 70 2.78 7.63 -15.22
N LYS A 71 2.17 8.69 -15.79
CA LYS A 71 2.39 10.07 -15.34
C LYS A 71 1.95 10.28 -13.88
N LEU A 72 0.84 9.68 -13.46
CA LEU A 72 0.38 9.73 -12.07
C LEU A 72 1.35 9.01 -11.12
N TRP A 73 1.86 7.85 -11.54
CA TRP A 73 2.79 7.04 -10.76
C TRP A 73 4.13 7.74 -10.51
N PHE A 74 4.72 8.31 -11.56
CA PHE A 74 5.99 9.03 -11.48
C PHE A 74 5.83 10.50 -11.06
N HIS A 75 4.60 11.01 -10.99
CA HIS A 75 4.29 12.37 -10.60
C HIS A 75 5.12 13.42 -11.40
N ASP A 76 5.97 14.19 -10.71
CA ASP A 76 6.82 15.23 -11.28
C ASP A 76 8.17 14.71 -11.82
N PHE A 77 8.47 13.42 -11.71
CA PHE A 77 9.75 12.88 -12.19
C PHE A 77 9.81 12.76 -13.72
N GLU A 78 11.02 12.89 -14.24
CA GLU A 78 11.33 12.62 -15.64
C GLU A 78 11.41 11.11 -15.86
N LYS A 79 10.48 10.57 -16.66
CA LYS A 79 10.34 9.11 -16.87
C LYS A 79 11.44 8.55 -17.77
N ASP A 80 12.01 9.38 -18.63
CA ASP A 80 12.94 8.95 -19.68
C ASP A 80 14.38 8.75 -19.16
N ASP A 81 14.63 9.00 -17.88
CA ASP A 81 15.92 8.69 -17.25
C ASP A 81 16.01 7.18 -16.92
N GLU A 82 16.91 6.48 -17.62
CA GLU A 82 17.21 5.05 -17.44
C GLU A 82 17.52 4.69 -15.98
N TYR A 83 18.09 5.62 -15.21
CA TYR A 83 18.54 5.37 -13.84
C TYR A 83 17.57 5.87 -12.77
N ILE A 84 16.37 6.36 -13.15
CA ILE A 84 15.45 6.99 -12.19
C ILE A 84 15.15 6.08 -10.99
N HIS A 85 14.88 4.80 -11.24
CA HIS A 85 14.58 3.83 -10.18
C HIS A 85 15.73 3.66 -9.19
N GLY A 86 16.96 3.51 -9.70
CA GLY A 86 18.15 3.37 -8.85
C GLY A 86 18.40 4.63 -8.00
N ARG A 87 18.21 5.81 -8.57
CA ARG A 87 18.35 7.08 -7.83
C ARG A 87 17.26 7.28 -6.78
N LEU A 88 16.01 6.91 -7.07
CA LEU A 88 14.91 6.93 -6.10
C LEU A 88 15.19 5.99 -4.93
N ILE A 89 15.58 4.73 -5.21
CA ILE A 89 15.94 3.75 -4.17
C ILE A 89 17.11 4.26 -3.33
N LEU A 90 18.19 4.74 -3.95
CA LEU A 90 19.35 5.29 -3.24
C LEU A 90 18.96 6.46 -2.32
N THR A 91 18.12 7.37 -2.82
CA THR A 91 17.65 8.52 -2.05
C THR A 91 16.75 8.10 -0.89
N THR A 92 15.90 7.10 -1.09
CA THR A 92 15.08 6.52 -0.01
C THR A 92 15.93 5.83 1.05
N VAL A 93 16.91 5.00 0.66
CA VAL A 93 17.78 4.29 1.61
C VAL A 93 18.60 5.27 2.44
N LEU A 94 19.07 6.34 1.80
CA LEU A 94 19.80 7.43 2.45
C LEU A 94 18.84 8.51 2.97
N PHE A 95 17.74 8.13 3.62
CA PHE A 95 16.68 9.03 4.09
C PHE A 95 17.18 10.31 4.79
N PRO A 96 18.17 10.28 5.71
CA PRO A 96 18.68 11.50 6.34
C PRO A 96 19.39 12.45 5.37
N LEU A 97 19.95 11.91 4.28
CA LEU A 97 20.64 12.65 3.23
C LEU A 97 19.71 12.98 2.05
N ALA A 98 18.46 12.49 2.03
CA ALA A 98 17.53 12.69 0.93
C ALA A 98 17.36 14.17 0.54
N PRO A 99 17.20 15.14 1.47
CA PRO A 99 17.11 16.55 1.11
C PRO A 99 18.37 17.08 0.41
N LEU A 100 19.56 16.60 0.82
CA LEU A 100 20.84 16.95 0.21
C LEU A 100 20.97 16.35 -1.19
N LEU A 101 20.60 15.08 -1.38
CA LEU A 101 20.63 14.42 -2.69
C LEU A 101 19.66 15.09 -3.67
N ILE A 102 18.50 15.54 -3.20
CA ILE A 102 17.55 16.34 -3.96
C ILE A 102 18.14 17.72 -4.31
N LEU A 103 18.87 18.36 -3.39
CA LEU A 103 19.56 19.63 -3.63
C LEU A 103 20.63 19.50 -4.73
N LEU A 104 21.37 18.40 -4.73
CA LEU A 104 22.41 18.09 -5.71
C LEU A 104 21.87 17.74 -7.11
N ASN A 105 20.54 17.86 -7.32
CA ASN A 105 19.86 17.54 -8.58
C ASN A 105 20.15 16.12 -9.10
N LEU A 106 20.39 15.16 -8.19
CA LEU A 106 20.52 13.75 -8.56
C LEU A 106 19.23 13.21 -9.18
N ILE A 107 18.07 13.73 -8.75
CA ILE A 107 16.77 13.31 -9.26
C ILE A 107 16.30 14.32 -10.33
N PRO A 108 16.03 13.87 -11.57
CA PRO A 108 15.48 14.74 -12.60
C PRO A 108 13.99 14.98 -12.33
N PHE A 109 13.62 16.26 -12.30
CA PHE A 109 12.24 16.71 -12.20
C PHE A 109 11.81 17.30 -13.55
N ARG A 110 10.62 16.93 -14.02
CA ARG A 110 10.02 17.46 -15.24
C ARG A 110 9.87 18.98 -15.19
N ARG A 111 9.52 19.52 -14.01
CA ARG A 111 9.47 20.97 -13.76
C ARG A 111 10.84 21.45 -13.28
N LYS A 112 11.60 22.05 -14.20
CA LYS A 112 12.96 22.57 -13.93
C LYS A 112 12.95 23.77 -12.97
N GLU A 113 11.87 24.54 -12.92
CA GLU A 113 11.75 25.79 -12.14
C GLU A 113 11.25 25.59 -10.69
N LEU A 114 11.16 24.35 -10.21
CA LEU A 114 10.74 24.10 -8.83
C LEU A 114 11.79 24.63 -7.83
N LYS A 115 11.32 25.49 -6.91
CA LYS A 115 12.08 25.86 -5.70
C LYS A 115 12.41 24.61 -4.89
N TRP A 116 13.44 24.68 -4.04
CA TRP A 116 13.91 23.52 -3.27
C TRP A 116 12.82 22.90 -2.38
N SER A 117 12.04 23.73 -1.69
CA SER A 117 10.89 23.26 -0.90
C SER A 117 9.82 22.57 -1.77
N GLY A 118 9.63 23.04 -3.00
CA GLY A 118 8.78 22.41 -4.01
C GLY A 118 9.31 21.04 -4.43
N LYS A 119 10.62 20.90 -4.68
CA LYS A 119 11.24 19.62 -5.05
C LYS A 119 11.10 18.58 -3.94
N ILE A 120 11.34 18.96 -2.68
CA ILE A 120 11.17 18.06 -1.52
C ILE A 120 9.71 17.63 -1.40
N LYS A 121 8.79 18.58 -1.49
CA LYS A 121 7.35 18.29 -1.42
C LYS A 121 6.92 17.34 -2.53
N SER A 122 7.29 17.63 -3.78
CA SER A 122 7.00 16.76 -4.93
C SER A 122 7.63 15.38 -4.78
N PHE A 123 8.82 15.26 -4.20
CA PHE A 123 9.48 13.98 -3.96
C PHE A 123 8.67 13.10 -3.00
N TYR A 124 8.33 13.61 -1.81
CA TYR A 124 7.60 12.83 -0.81
C TYR A 124 6.12 12.61 -1.15
N GLN A 125 5.54 13.44 -2.04
CA GLN A 125 4.18 13.26 -2.53
C GLN A 125 4.08 12.25 -3.70
N ALA A 126 5.21 11.89 -4.31
CA ALA A 126 5.20 10.98 -5.45
C ALA A 126 4.80 9.55 -5.03
N PRO A 127 3.79 8.92 -5.67
CA PRO A 127 3.34 7.58 -5.30
C PRO A 127 4.45 6.52 -5.37
N ILE A 128 5.35 6.63 -6.36
CA ILE A 128 6.49 5.72 -6.49
C ILE A 128 7.47 5.80 -5.31
N VAL A 129 7.65 6.98 -4.71
CA VAL A 129 8.53 7.15 -3.53
C VAL A 129 7.85 6.55 -2.30
N VAL A 130 6.56 6.80 -2.12
CA VAL A 130 5.76 6.17 -1.05
C VAL A 130 5.84 4.65 -1.16
N PHE A 131 5.72 4.11 -2.37
CA PHE A 131 5.86 2.68 -2.62
C PHE A 131 7.25 2.14 -2.22
N TYR A 132 8.34 2.80 -2.64
CA TYR A 132 9.69 2.37 -2.26
C TYR A 132 9.95 2.46 -0.76
N ASN A 133 9.47 3.52 -0.12
CA ASN A 133 9.56 3.68 1.33
C ASN A 133 8.85 2.52 2.02
N ASN A 134 7.61 2.23 1.64
CA ASN A 134 6.83 1.13 2.21
C ASN A 134 7.52 -0.22 1.98
N TYR A 135 7.99 -0.48 0.76
CA TYR A 135 8.70 -1.72 0.43
C TYR A 135 9.97 -1.91 1.27
N LEU A 136 10.83 -0.91 1.34
CA LEU A 136 12.08 -0.97 2.11
C LEU A 136 11.81 -1.09 3.61
N PHE A 137 10.80 -0.38 4.10
CA PHE A 137 10.32 -0.48 5.47
C PHE A 137 9.86 -1.93 5.75
N SER A 138 9.00 -2.53 4.93
CA SER A 138 8.59 -3.93 5.09
C SER A 138 9.78 -4.90 5.10
N VAL A 139 10.75 -4.71 4.21
CA VAL A 139 11.97 -5.55 4.17
C VAL A 139 12.80 -5.40 5.45
N TRP A 140 12.97 -4.18 5.97
CA TRP A 140 13.63 -3.96 7.26
C TRP A 140 12.85 -4.56 8.43
N CYS A 141 11.52 -4.46 8.43
CA CYS A 141 10.68 -5.10 9.43
C CYS A 141 10.92 -6.62 9.47
N LEU A 142 10.93 -7.27 8.30
CA LEU A 142 11.21 -8.71 8.19
C LEU A 142 12.62 -9.08 8.66
N MET A 143 13.63 -8.26 8.37
CA MET A 143 14.98 -8.47 8.88
C MET A 143 15.04 -8.37 10.41
N VAL A 144 14.42 -7.34 11.00
CA VAL A 144 14.35 -7.18 12.46
C VAL A 144 13.55 -8.31 13.10
N PHE A 145 12.44 -8.72 12.48
CA PHE A 145 11.62 -9.85 12.90
C PHE A 145 12.44 -11.15 12.92
N GLY A 146 13.16 -11.44 11.83
CA GLY A 146 14.05 -12.60 11.73
C GLY A 146 15.17 -12.56 12.77
N TYR A 147 15.81 -11.40 12.98
CA TYR A 147 16.83 -11.22 14.00
C TYR A 147 16.28 -11.47 15.42
N VAL A 148 15.10 -10.94 15.74
CA VAL A 148 14.46 -11.15 17.04
C VAL A 148 14.18 -12.64 17.23
N LEU A 149 13.60 -13.33 16.25
CA LEU A 149 13.31 -14.76 16.38
C LEU A 149 14.57 -15.62 16.56
N LEU A 150 15.65 -15.33 15.82
CA LEU A 150 16.85 -16.16 15.81
C LEU A 150 17.79 -15.89 17.00
N ALA A 151 17.94 -14.64 17.40
CA ALA A 151 18.96 -14.23 18.38
C ALA A 151 18.41 -13.36 19.53
N GLY A 152 17.24 -12.74 19.35
CA GLY A 152 16.67 -11.79 20.30
C GLY A 152 15.55 -12.33 21.19
N TYR A 153 15.08 -13.55 20.95
CA TYR A 153 13.89 -14.10 21.61
C TYR A 153 14.29 -14.88 22.87
N TYR A 154 14.07 -14.27 24.03
CA TYR A 154 14.34 -14.89 25.33
C TYR A 154 13.04 -15.36 26.00
N PRO A 155 12.95 -16.64 26.41
CA PRO A 155 11.75 -17.17 27.06
C PRO A 155 11.54 -16.52 28.42
N LEU A 156 10.38 -15.88 28.61
CA LEU A 156 10.03 -15.15 29.83
C LEU A 156 9.72 -16.08 31.02
N ASN A 157 9.27 -17.31 30.76
CA ASN A 157 8.88 -18.27 31.80
C ASN A 157 10.07 -18.82 32.61
N ILE A 158 11.20 -19.12 31.98
CA ILE A 158 12.38 -19.72 32.65
C ILE A 158 13.18 -18.66 33.43
N TYR A 159 13.29 -17.43 32.91
CA TYR A 159 14.03 -16.34 33.56
C TYR A 159 13.17 -15.48 34.51
N GLY A 160 11.85 -15.46 34.31
CA GLY A 160 10.91 -14.77 35.20
C GLY A 160 10.73 -15.48 36.55
N GLN A 161 10.85 -16.81 36.61
CA GLN A 161 10.77 -17.55 37.87
C GLN A 161 12.02 -17.40 38.76
N ARG A 162 13.21 -17.19 38.18
CA ARG A 162 14.46 -17.08 38.96
C ARG A 162 14.70 -15.68 39.56
N ARG A 163 13.93 -14.68 39.15
CA ARG A 163 13.96 -13.31 39.71
C ARG A 163 12.56 -12.96 40.15
N GLY A 164 12.27 -13.13 41.45
CA GLY A 164 10.95 -12.96 42.06
C GLY A 164 10.38 -11.53 42.07
N THR A 165 10.56 -10.75 41.01
CA THR A 165 9.95 -9.43 40.85
C THR A 165 9.67 -9.15 39.37
N SER A 166 8.44 -8.75 39.05
CA SER A 166 7.96 -8.32 37.72
C SER A 166 8.76 -7.15 37.10
N THR A 167 9.80 -6.65 37.75
CA THR A 167 10.53 -5.44 37.39
C THR A 167 11.74 -5.66 36.49
N ASN A 168 12.07 -6.91 36.09
CA ASN A 168 13.24 -7.18 35.24
C ASN A 168 12.98 -8.20 34.11
N LEU A 169 11.91 -8.03 33.33
CA LEU A 169 11.79 -8.74 32.04
C LEU A 169 12.88 -8.21 31.08
N LYS A 170 13.83 -9.07 30.70
CA LYS A 170 14.87 -8.73 29.71
C LYS A 170 14.30 -8.80 28.30
N ILE A 171 13.44 -7.84 27.94
CA ILE A 171 12.95 -7.67 26.57
C ILE A 171 14.01 -6.90 25.79
N SER A 172 14.40 -7.41 24.62
CA SER A 172 15.38 -6.74 23.77
C SER A 172 14.79 -5.43 23.22
N ARG A 173 15.60 -4.38 23.09
CA ARG A 173 15.15 -3.12 22.45
C ARG A 173 14.64 -3.36 21.02
N SER A 174 15.26 -4.28 20.29
CA SER A 174 14.84 -4.66 18.93
C SER A 174 13.44 -5.28 18.90
N GLU A 175 13.07 -6.00 19.95
CA GLU A 175 11.76 -6.62 20.07
C GLU A 175 10.67 -5.62 20.44
N ILE A 176 10.98 -4.66 21.32
CA ILE A 176 10.08 -3.52 21.58
C ILE A 176 9.81 -2.74 20.29
N LEU A 177 10.87 -2.44 19.53
CA LEU A 177 10.77 -1.74 18.24
C LEU A 177 9.89 -2.54 17.25
N LEU A 178 10.11 -3.85 17.17
CA LEU A 178 9.33 -4.74 16.32
C LEU A 178 7.84 -4.75 16.70
N HIS A 179 7.52 -4.83 18.00
CA HIS A 179 6.13 -4.77 18.45
C HIS A 179 5.47 -3.44 18.11
N PHE A 180 6.16 -2.31 18.37
CA PHE A 180 5.66 -0.98 18.00
C PHE A 180 5.36 -0.89 16.50
N TRP A 181 6.23 -1.46 15.68
CA TRP A 181 6.07 -1.48 14.24
C TRP A 181 4.86 -2.32 13.80
N ILE A 182 4.74 -3.55 14.31
CA ILE A 182 3.61 -4.42 13.96
C ILE A 182 2.29 -3.80 14.40
N TRP A 183 2.26 -3.08 15.53
CA TRP A 183 1.11 -2.28 15.93
C TRP A 183 0.75 -1.21 14.88
N GLY A 184 1.74 -0.53 14.29
CA GLY A 184 1.52 0.40 13.18
C GLY A 184 0.81 -0.26 11.98
N ILE A 185 1.26 -1.46 11.58
CA ILE A 185 0.63 -2.23 10.49
C ILE A 185 -0.83 -2.59 10.85
N ILE A 186 -1.08 -3.02 12.09
CA ILE A 186 -2.43 -3.33 12.56
C ILE A 186 -3.34 -2.09 12.48
N PHE A 187 -2.83 -0.91 12.87
CA PHE A 187 -3.59 0.34 12.76
C PHE A 187 -3.90 0.71 11.31
N GLU A 188 -2.97 0.52 10.38
CA GLU A 188 -3.20 0.75 8.94
C GLU A 188 -4.32 -0.14 8.41
N GLU A 189 -4.34 -1.44 8.75
CA GLU A 189 -5.42 -2.36 8.36
C GLU A 189 -6.77 -1.97 8.96
N ILE A 190 -6.80 -1.54 10.23
CA ILE A 190 -8.03 -1.05 10.87
C ILE A 190 -8.54 0.20 10.15
N LEU A 191 -7.65 1.12 9.78
CA LEU A 191 -8.01 2.32 9.03
C LEU A 191 -8.52 1.98 7.62
N GLU A 192 -7.92 1.01 6.93
CA GLU A 192 -8.40 0.55 5.63
C GLU A 192 -9.82 -0.04 5.73
N VAL A 193 -10.04 -0.95 6.68
CA VAL A 193 -11.37 -1.54 6.94
C VAL A 193 -12.37 -0.45 7.29
N SER A 194 -11.99 0.52 8.14
CA SER A 194 -12.86 1.64 8.52
C SER A 194 -13.21 2.52 7.33
N ASN A 195 -12.23 2.87 6.50
CA ASN A 195 -12.44 3.68 5.30
C ASN A 195 -13.31 2.96 4.28
N CYS A 196 -13.13 1.64 4.08
CA CYS A 196 -14.01 0.84 3.24
C CYS A 196 -15.45 0.82 3.77
N CYS A 197 -15.65 0.70 5.09
CA CYS A 197 -16.98 0.72 5.69
C CYS A 197 -17.65 2.11 5.62
N CYS A 198 -16.88 3.18 5.83
CA CYS A 198 -17.40 4.55 5.97
C CYS A 198 -17.53 5.31 4.63
N ALA A 199 -16.55 5.21 3.74
CA ALA A 199 -16.60 5.91 2.44
C ALA A 199 -17.67 5.33 1.51
N GLN A 200 -17.95 4.02 1.65
CA GLN A 200 -18.92 3.32 0.82
C GLN A 200 -20.36 3.34 1.36
N ALA A 201 -20.55 3.80 2.60
CA ALA A 201 -21.88 4.09 3.16
C ALA A 201 -22.58 5.25 2.44
N ARG A 202 -21.83 6.16 1.79
CA ARG A 202 -22.40 7.30 1.03
C ARG A 202 -22.83 6.97 -0.40
N LEU A 203 -22.42 5.84 -0.99
CA LEU A 203 -22.61 5.54 -2.42
C LEU A 203 -23.09 4.11 -2.72
N PHE A 204 -23.85 3.51 -1.79
CA PHE A 204 -24.51 2.20 -1.88
C PHE A 204 -23.58 0.97 -1.82
N HIS A 205 -23.75 0.19 -0.74
CA HIS A 205 -23.43 -1.24 -0.56
C HIS A 205 -22.05 -1.73 -1.04
N GLY A 206 -20.96 -1.24 -0.42
CA GLY A 206 -19.69 -1.98 -0.32
C GLY A 206 -19.63 -2.63 1.05
N SER A 207 -19.99 -3.91 1.13
CA SER A 207 -20.06 -4.63 2.40
C SER A 207 -18.64 -4.98 2.88
N PHE A 208 -18.42 -5.12 4.19
CA PHE A 208 -17.27 -5.81 4.79
C PHE A 208 -16.84 -7.06 4.00
N LYS A 209 -17.80 -7.74 3.37
CA LYS A 209 -17.62 -8.85 2.43
C LYS A 209 -16.65 -8.58 1.26
N ASP A 210 -16.59 -7.36 0.73
CA ASP A 210 -15.71 -7.00 -0.40
C ASP A 210 -14.24 -6.91 0.02
N TYR A 211 -13.97 -6.49 1.26
CA TYR A 211 -12.61 -6.52 1.83
C TYR A 211 -12.12 -7.97 1.94
N PHE A 212 -12.92 -8.87 2.53
CA PHE A 212 -12.58 -10.31 2.64
C PHE A 212 -12.62 -11.07 1.30
N ARG A 213 -13.14 -10.47 0.24
CA ARG A 213 -13.06 -11.07 -1.11
C ARG A 213 -11.65 -10.99 -1.67
N GLN A 214 -10.84 -10.03 -1.21
CA GLN A 214 -9.45 -9.90 -1.61
C GLN A 214 -8.59 -10.90 -0.83
N LYS A 215 -7.95 -11.82 -1.56
CA LYS A 215 -7.15 -12.90 -0.95
C LYS A 215 -5.98 -12.38 -0.11
N TRP A 216 -5.40 -11.23 -0.49
CA TRP A 216 -4.29 -10.59 0.22
C TRP A 216 -4.75 -10.10 1.59
N ASN A 217 -5.87 -9.37 1.65
CA ASN A 217 -6.44 -8.88 2.91
C ASN A 217 -6.78 -10.01 3.89
N VAL A 218 -7.25 -11.16 3.38
CA VAL A 218 -7.47 -12.37 4.21
C VAL A 218 -6.16 -12.90 4.79
N LEU A 219 -5.10 -12.94 3.97
CA LEU A 219 -3.77 -13.37 4.41
C LEU A 219 -3.23 -12.44 5.51
N ASP A 220 -3.40 -11.13 5.34
CA ASP A 220 -2.96 -10.13 6.32
C ASP A 220 -3.71 -10.27 7.65
N CYS A 221 -5.04 -10.46 7.59
CA CYS A 221 -5.85 -10.75 8.78
C CYS A 221 -5.39 -12.01 9.52
N VAL A 222 -5.08 -13.08 8.78
CA VAL A 222 -4.57 -14.33 9.38
C VAL A 222 -3.19 -14.11 10.00
N ALA A 223 -2.29 -13.41 9.33
CA ALA A 223 -0.96 -13.09 9.86
C ALA A 223 -1.04 -12.27 11.15
N ILE A 224 -1.91 -11.25 11.19
CA ILE A 224 -2.18 -10.44 12.39
C ILE A 224 -2.73 -11.32 13.53
N LEU A 225 -3.70 -12.20 13.24
CA LEU A 225 -4.26 -13.09 14.25
C LEU A 225 -3.20 -14.04 14.83
N CYS A 226 -2.37 -14.65 13.98
CA CYS A 226 -1.27 -15.50 14.39
C CYS A 226 -0.26 -14.74 15.26
N TYR A 227 0.08 -13.51 14.87
CA TYR A 227 0.95 -12.64 15.66
C TYR A 227 0.35 -12.32 17.04
N LEU A 228 -0.94 -11.96 17.11
CA LEU A 228 -1.61 -11.65 18.38
C LEU A 228 -1.62 -12.87 19.31
N ILE A 229 -1.92 -14.07 18.79
CA ILE A 229 -1.84 -15.31 19.56
C ILE A 229 -0.41 -15.52 20.08
N GLY A 230 0.61 -15.37 19.23
CA GLY A 230 2.02 -15.46 19.63
C GLY A 230 2.41 -14.42 20.68
N PHE A 231 1.90 -13.19 20.55
CA PHE A 231 2.13 -12.09 21.48
C PHE A 231 1.52 -12.41 22.85
N PHE A 232 0.25 -12.81 22.94
CA PHE A 232 -0.39 -13.11 24.21
C PHE A 232 0.15 -14.38 24.88
N THR A 233 0.45 -15.42 24.10
CA THR A 233 1.06 -16.65 24.63
C THR A 233 2.44 -16.38 25.23
N ARG A 234 3.21 -15.46 24.66
CA ARG A 234 4.51 -15.04 25.20
C ARG A 234 4.43 -14.46 26.61
N PHE A 235 3.40 -13.66 26.90
CA PHE A 235 3.23 -13.02 28.22
C PHE A 235 2.47 -13.89 29.22
N LYS A 236 1.92 -15.04 28.79
CA LYS A 236 1.28 -15.98 29.69
C LYS A 236 2.34 -16.70 30.53
N VAL A 237 2.37 -16.38 31.82
CA VAL A 237 3.16 -17.13 32.81
C VAL A 237 2.57 -18.53 32.90
N SER A 238 3.34 -19.54 32.50
CA SER A 238 2.98 -20.94 32.71
C SER A 238 3.26 -21.26 34.18
N GLU A 239 2.26 -21.77 34.91
CA GLU A 239 2.52 -22.36 36.24
C GLU A 239 3.52 -23.53 36.08
N PRO A 240 4.46 -23.70 37.02
CA PRO A 240 5.41 -24.80 36.95
C PRO A 240 4.66 -26.13 37.06
N VAL A 241 4.72 -26.94 36.00
CA VAL A 241 4.14 -28.31 35.93
C VAL A 241 4.90 -29.31 36.83
N PHE A 242 5.87 -28.86 37.62
CA PHE A 242 6.72 -29.72 38.44
C PHE A 242 6.71 -29.27 39.90
N MET A 243 5.70 -29.66 40.68
CA MET A 243 5.79 -29.99 42.13
C MET A 243 4.52 -30.74 42.59
N THR A 244 4.27 -31.92 42.04
CA THR A 244 3.45 -32.94 42.73
C THR A 244 4.17 -34.27 42.60
N SER A 245 5.14 -34.47 43.49
CA SER A 245 5.71 -35.78 43.83
C SER A 245 5.74 -35.87 45.35
#